data_AF-A0A1X0USL8-F1
#
_entry.id   AF-A0A1X0USL8-F1
#
_cell.length_a   1.000
_cell.length_b   1.000
_cell.length_c   1.000
_cell.angle_alpha   90.00
_cell.angle_beta   90.00
_cell.angle_gamma   90.00
#
_symmetry.space_group_name_H-M   'P 1'
#
loop_
_entity.id
_entity.type
_entity.pdbx_description
1 polymer ?
#
loop_
_entity_poly.entity_id
_entity_poly.type
_entity_poly.pdbx_seq_one_letter_code
_entity_poly.pdbx_strand_id
1 'polypeptide(L)' 'MTIQHALDLGPGTDVAWTLSGAHTMFEYLEIFHNRQRRHSALGMLTPIEFENVRFTHQPVS' A
#
# COMPACT_ATOMS: atom_id res chain seq x y z
N MET A 1 -16.07 -6.93 -47.56
CA MET A 1 -16.81 -7.87 -46.69
C MET A 1 -15.87 -8.25 -45.56
N THR A 2 -15.93 -7.46 -44.49
CA THR A 2 -15.03 -7.53 -43.33
C THR A 2 -15.61 -8.54 -42.36
N ILE A 3 -14.85 -9.57 -42.00
CA ILE A 3 -15.12 -10.30 -40.76
C ILE A 3 -13.84 -10.31 -39.94
N GLN A 4 -13.91 -9.46 -38.92
CA GLN A 4 -12.96 -9.21 -37.86
C GLN A 4 -12.69 -10.50 -37.08
N HIS A 5 -11.42 -10.88 -36.94
CA HIS A 5 -10.98 -11.89 -35.98
C HIS A 5 -10.97 -11.25 -34.59
N ALA A 6 -12.16 -11.02 -34.03
CA ALA A 6 -12.33 -10.58 -32.66
C ALA A 6 -12.11 -11.81 -31.76
N LEU A 7 -11.02 -11.81 -31.00
CA LEU A 7 -10.88 -12.71 -29.86
C LEU A 7 -12.00 -12.33 -28.88
N ASP A 8 -12.98 -13.22 -28.75
CA ASP A 8 -14.02 -13.19 -27.72
C ASP A 8 -13.37 -13.26 -26.33
N LEU A 9 -12.93 -12.11 -25.80
CA LEU A 9 -12.76 -11.92 -24.37
C LEU A 9 -14.14 -11.57 -23.83
N GLY A 10 -14.87 -12.61 -23.39
CA GLY A 10 -16.20 -12.45 -22.80
C GLY A 10 -16.18 -11.56 -21.54
N PRO A 11 -17.35 -11.00 -21.14
CA PRO A 11 -17.50 -10.24 -19.91
C PRO A 11 -17.31 -11.17 -18.71
N GLY A 12 -16.05 -11.36 -18.32
CA GLY A 12 -15.65 -12.39 -17.36
C GLY A 12 -14.13 -12.56 -17.24
N THR A 13 -13.34 -11.89 -18.07
CA THR A 13 -11.91 -11.69 -17.78
C THR A 13 -11.73 -10.60 -16.72
N ASP A 14 -12.23 -10.85 -15.51
CA ASP A 14 -11.29 -11.26 -14.46
C ASP A 14 -10.24 -10.28 -13.93
N VAL A 15 -10.18 -9.05 -14.47
CA VAL A 15 -9.24 -8.05 -13.96
C VAL A 15 -9.61 -7.62 -12.54
N ALA A 16 -10.85 -7.83 -12.08
CA ALA A 16 -11.30 -7.43 -10.75
C ALA A 16 -10.85 -8.40 -9.62
N TRP A 17 -10.81 -9.72 -9.82
CA TRP A 17 -10.38 -10.71 -8.82
C TRP A 17 -8.90 -10.56 -8.50
N THR A 18 -8.08 -10.19 -9.48
CA THR A 18 -6.63 -9.99 -9.30
C THR A 18 -6.32 -8.59 -8.77
N LEU A 19 -7.03 -7.56 -9.22
CA LEU A 19 -6.89 -6.19 -8.71
C LEU A 19 -7.39 -6.08 -7.25
N SER A 20 -8.44 -6.82 -6.88
CA SER A 20 -8.99 -6.80 -5.50
C SER A 20 -7.98 -7.32 -4.47
N GLY A 21 -7.26 -8.41 -4.77
CA GLY A 21 -6.28 -8.97 -3.85
C GLY A 21 -5.08 -8.04 -3.63
N ALA A 22 -4.50 -7.54 -4.72
CA ALA A 22 -3.35 -6.63 -4.67
C ALA A 22 -3.68 -5.33 -3.93
N HIS A 23 -4.89 -4.79 -4.10
CA HIS A 23 -5.35 -3.61 -3.37
C HIS A 23 -5.40 -3.86 -1.85
N THR A 24 -6.02 -4.95 -1.41
CA THR A 24 -6.10 -5.28 0.03
C THR A 24 -4.72 -5.50 0.64
N MET A 25 -3.79 -6.11 -0.10
CA MET A 25 -2.42 -6.33 0.37
C MET A 25 -1.63 -5.02 0.46
N PHE A 26 -1.82 -4.12 -0.51
CA PHE A 26 -1.23 -2.78 -0.48
C PHE A 26 -1.76 -1.95 0.71
N GLU A 27 -3.08 -1.95 0.93
CA GLU A 27 -3.71 -1.26 2.07
C GLU A 27 -3.18 -1.78 3.41
N TYR A 28 -3.06 -3.11 3.58
CA TYR A 28 -2.47 -3.68 4.80
C TYR A 28 -1.01 -3.26 4.99
N LEU A 29 -0.22 -3.28 3.91
CA LEU A 29 1.18 -2.90 3.96
C LEU A 29 1.35 -1.43 4.34
N GLU A 30 0.54 -0.54 3.78
CA GLU A 30 0.60 0.90 4.03
C GLU A 30 0.11 1.26 5.43
N ILE A 31 -1.05 0.73 5.83
CA ILE A 31 -1.74 1.13 7.06
C ILE A 31 -1.14 0.44 8.29
N PHE A 32 -0.74 -0.82 8.21
CA PHE A 32 -0.33 -1.57 9.40
C PHE A 32 1.16 -1.91 9.38
N HIS A 33 1.63 -2.52 8.29
CA HIS A 33 2.99 -3.05 8.25
C HIS A 33 4.06 -1.94 8.26
N ASN A 34 3.92 -0.92 7.42
CA ASN A 34 4.89 0.15 7.29
C ASN A 34 4.99 1.02 8.56
N ARG A 35 3.87 1.17 9.30
CA ARG A 35 3.83 1.88 10.58
C ARG A 35 4.43 1.10 11.75
N GLN A 36 4.53 -0.22 11.65
CA GLN A 36 5.12 -1.08 12.68
C GLN A 36 6.56 -1.52 12.35
N ARG A 37 7.01 -1.34 11.10
CA ARG A 37 8.40 -1.64 10.73
C ARG A 37 9.36 -0.63 11.34
N ARG A 38 10.45 -1.16 11.92
CA ARG A 38 11.57 -0.37 12.43
C ARG A 38 12.48 -0.02 11.26
N HIS A 39 12.84 1.27 11.15
CA HIS A 39 13.64 1.77 10.04
C HIS A 39 15.02 2.19 10.54
N SER A 40 16.09 1.72 9.89
CA SER A 40 17.47 2.11 10.24
C SER A 40 17.69 3.62 10.13
N ALA A 41 17.05 4.26 9.13
CA ALA A 41 17.04 5.71 8.96
C ALA A 41 16.37 6.48 10.13
N LEU A 42 15.47 5.83 10.87
CA LEU A 42 14.84 6.39 12.07
C LEU A 42 15.54 5.94 13.36
N GLY A 43 16.74 5.37 13.29
CA GLY A 43 17.45 4.85 14.46
C GLY A 43 16.84 3.57 15.02
N MET A 44 16.28 2.72 14.14
CA MET A 44 15.51 1.52 14.52
C MET A 44 14.26 1.85 15.33
N LEU A 45 13.63 3.00 15.09
CA LEU A 45 12.30 3.32 15.59
C LEU A 45 11.26 3.02 14.51
N THR A 46 10.04 2.71 14.95
CA THR A 46 8.86 2.77 14.09
C THR A 46 8.50 4.22 13.78
N PRO A 47 7.78 4.50 12.68
CA PRO A 47 7.34 5.85 12.36
C PRO A 47 6.58 6.53 13.51
N ILE A 48 5.72 5.81 14.22
CA ILE A 48 4.95 6.35 15.34
C ILE A 48 5.83 6.66 16.57
N GLU A 49 6.82 5.82 16.87
CA GLU A 49 7.80 6.11 17.92
C GLU A 49 8.67 7.32 17.56
N PHE A 50 9.07 7.43 16.29
CA PHE A 50 9.85 8.56 15.80
C PHE A 50 9.06 9.88 15.92
N GLU A 51 7.80 9.90 15.47
CA GLU A 51 6.91 11.05 15.63
C GLU A 51 6.74 11.43 17.10
N ASN A 52 6.46 10.46 17.99
CA ASN A 52 6.34 10.72 19.42
C ASN A 52 7.60 11.34 20.02
N VAL A 53 8.79 10.83 19.68
CA VAL A 53 10.06 11.42 20.12
C VAL A 53 10.22 12.84 19.58
N ARG A 54 9.91 13.08 18.30
CA ARG A 54 10.01 14.41 17.69
C ARG A 54 9.07 15.43 18.33
N PHE A 55 7.80 15.08 18.53
CA PHE A 55 6.80 15.99 19.10
C PHE A 55 7.00 16.23 20.60
N THR A 56 7.49 15.24 21.35
CA THR A 56 7.81 15.42 22.79
C THR A 56 9.07 16.27 23.01
N HIS A 57 10.00 16.26 22.06
CA HIS A 57 11.24 17.06 22.14
C HIS A 57 11.14 18.42 21.43
N GLN A 58 9.99 18.79 20.84
CA GLN A 58 9.80 20.16 20.38
C GLN A 58 9.62 21.06 21.61
N PRO A 59 10.56 21.99 21.90
CA PRO A 59 10.33 22.95 22.97
C PRO A 59 9.13 23.80 22.57
N VAL A 60 8.10 23.79 23.41
CA VAL A 60 6.98 24.73 23.30
C VAL A 60 7.59 26.13 23.41
N SER A 61 7.46 26.93 22.36
CA SER A 61 7.94 28.32 22.32
C SER A 61 7.11 29.22 23.22
#